data_AF-A0A841J0B6-F1
#
_entry.id   AF-A0A841J0B6-F1
#
_cell.length_a   1.000
_cell.length_b   1.000
_cell.length_c   1.000
_cell.angle_alpha   90.00
_cell.angle_beta   90.00
_cell.angle_gamma   90.00
#
_symmetry.space_group_name_H-M   'P 1'
#
loop_
_entity.id
_entity.type
_entity.pdbx_description
1 polymer ?
#
loop_
_entity_poly.entity_id
_entity_poly.type
_entity_poly.pdbx_seq_one_letter_code
_entity_poly.pdbx_strand_id
1 'polypeptide(L)'
;MLTAPQAAQVAQTIQLALAPVFLLAAIGTFLNVCTGRLARVIDRSRAVQRMLLVTQGREHSGLVRELDTLDVRMTVVNTAIFMAAASGATICGVVILLFAAELFDVHMGTPIALLFMLAMILLSGGFATFIREIHLASRTLHIRNEVLGHGAREP
;
A
#
# COMPACT_ATOMS: atom_id res chain seq x y z
N MET A 1 33.05 -18.37 22.61
CA MET A 1 33.11 -17.01 23.21
C MET A 1 33.51 -16.06 22.10
N LEU A 2 32.65 -15.11 21.71
CA LEU A 2 33.01 -14.08 20.74
C LEU A 2 34.13 -13.24 21.34
N THR A 3 35.24 -13.04 20.64
CA THR A 3 36.27 -12.11 21.11
C THR A 3 35.72 -10.68 21.05
N ALA A 4 36.09 -9.82 21.99
CA ALA A 4 35.62 -8.43 22.07
C ALA A 4 35.55 -7.67 20.71
N PRO A 5 36.52 -7.81 19.78
CA PRO A 5 36.40 -7.19 18.45
C PRO A 5 35.25 -7.73 17.58
N GLN A 6 34.96 -9.03 17.62
CA GLN A 6 33.87 -9.65 16.84
C GLN A 6 32.49 -9.22 17.34
N ALA A 7 32.33 -9.04 18.65
CA ALA A 7 31.08 -8.53 19.22
C ALA A 7 30.82 -7.06 18.81
N ALA A 8 31.88 -6.24 18.70
CA ALA A 8 31.78 -4.85 18.28
C ALA A 8 31.37 -4.71 16.80
N GLN A 9 31.93 -5.55 15.92
CA GLN A 9 31.58 -5.63 14.49
C GLN A 9 30.10 -5.96 14.25
N VAL A 10 29.59 -7.00 14.94
CA VAL A 10 28.17 -7.36 14.88
C VAL A 10 27.28 -6.23 15.39
N ALA A 11 27.67 -5.56 16.48
CA ALA A 11 26.91 -4.42 17.02
C ALA A 11 26.82 -3.25 16.03
N GLN A 12 27.90 -2.94 15.31
CA GLN A 12 27.92 -1.91 14.28
C GLN A 12 27.01 -2.27 13.09
N THR A 13 27.03 -3.53 12.65
CA THR A 13 26.15 -4.01 11.58
C THR A 13 24.68 -3.96 11.98
N ILE A 14 24.34 -4.32 13.22
CA ILE A 14 22.99 -4.17 13.76
C ILE A 14 22.55 -2.70 13.70
N GLN A 15 23.42 -1.75 14.10
CA GLN A 15 23.11 -0.32 14.04
C GLN A 15 22.85 0.15 12.60
N LEU A 16 23.66 -0.30 11.64
CA LEU A 16 23.45 0.00 10.21
C LEU A 16 22.12 -0.58 9.69
N ALA A 17 21.74 -1.77 10.16
CA ALA A 17 20.48 -2.41 9.80
C ALA A 17 19.23 -1.76 10.44
N LEU A 18 19.37 -0.94 11.49
CA LEU A 18 18.22 -0.28 12.14
C LEU A 18 17.45 0.64 11.18
N ALA A 19 18.16 1.39 10.33
CA ALA A 19 17.52 2.30 9.37
C ALA A 19 16.57 1.59 8.38
N PRO A 20 17.00 0.55 7.64
CA PRO A 20 16.08 -0.20 6.77
C PRO A 20 15.00 -0.96 7.54
N VAL A 21 15.26 -1.44 8.76
CA VAL A 21 14.24 -2.11 9.59
C VAL A 21 13.16 -1.14 10.05
N PHE A 22 13.51 0.10 10.40
CA PHE A 22 12.54 1.14 10.74
C PHE A 22 11.58 1.43 9.58
N LEU A 23 12.11 1.50 8.37
CA LEU A 23 11.32 1.63 7.16
C LEU A 23 10.38 0.43 6.95
N LEU A 24 10.83 -0.80 7.22
CA LEU A 24 9.99 -2.00 7.12
C LEU A 24 8.77 -1.91 8.04
N ALA A 25 8.94 -1.38 9.26
CA ALA A 25 7.82 -1.12 10.17
C ALA A 25 6.83 -0.08 9.59
N ALA A 26 7.35 1.02 9.01
CA ALA A 26 6.53 2.03 8.35
C ALA A 26 5.74 1.46 7.16
N ILE A 27 6.34 0.57 6.36
CA ILE A 27 5.68 -0.17 5.28
C ILE A 27 4.54 -1.04 5.85
N GLY A 28 4.78 -1.73 6.97
CA GLY A 28 3.75 -2.51 7.66
C GLY A 28 2.53 -1.67 8.08
N THR A 29 2.76 -0.47 8.63
CA THR A 29 1.68 0.48 8.94
C THR A 29 0.94 0.92 7.68
N PHE A 30 1.66 1.24 6.60
CA PHE A 30 1.05 1.63 5.33
C PHE A 30 0.19 0.51 4.71
N LEU A 31 0.66 -0.74 4.78
CA LEU A 31 -0.10 -1.91 4.34
C LEU A 31 -1.40 -2.08 5.14
N ASN A 32 -1.37 -1.89 6.46
CA ASN A 32 -2.58 -1.94 7.27
C ASN A 32 -3.61 -0.87 6.85
N VAL A 33 -3.16 0.34 6.54
CA VAL A 33 -4.03 1.40 6.02
C VAL A 33 -4.65 1.00 4.68
N CYS A 34 -3.85 0.45 3.76
CA CYS A 34 -4.33 0.02 2.45
C CYS A 34 -5.33 -1.14 2.57
N THR A 35 -5.03 -2.16 3.37
CA THR A 35 -5.90 -3.32 3.60
C THR A 35 -7.21 -2.90 4.26
N GLY A 36 -7.18 -2.01 5.25
CA GLY A 36 -8.40 -1.48 5.87
C GLY A 36 -9.27 -0.66 4.90
N ARG A 37 -8.65 0.00 3.92
CA ARG A 37 -9.38 0.67 2.84
C ARG A 37 -9.96 -0.32 1.82
N LEU A 38 -9.19 -1.33 1.41
CA LEU A 38 -9.66 -2.37 0.51
C LEU A 38 -10.86 -3.12 1.09
N ALA A 39 -10.82 -3.47 2.38
CA ALA A 39 -11.92 -4.11 3.09
C ALA A 39 -13.22 -3.28 2.98
N ARG A 40 -13.15 -1.97 3.22
CA ARG A 40 -14.31 -1.07 3.07
C ARG A 40 -14.86 -1.02 1.64
N VAL A 41 -13.99 -1.05 0.62
CA VAL A 41 -14.42 -1.08 -0.79
C VAL A 41 -15.08 -2.43 -1.12
N ILE A 42 -14.54 -3.54 -0.62
CA ILE A 42 -15.10 -4.89 -0.78
C ILE A 42 -16.48 -4.98 -0.10
N ASP A 43 -16.60 -4.50 1.12
CA ASP A 43 -17.87 -4.53 1.86
C ASP A 43 -18.95 -3.71 1.16
N ARG A 44 -18.57 -2.54 0.60
CA ARG A 44 -19.48 -1.72 -0.22
C ARG A 44 -19.88 -2.45 -1.51
N SER A 45 -18.93 -3.07 -2.21
CA SER A 45 -19.21 -3.84 -3.43
C SER A 45 -20.17 -5.01 -3.15
N ARG A 46 -19.94 -5.77 -2.08
CA ARG A 46 -20.84 -6.84 -1.63
C ARG A 46 -22.25 -6.33 -1.33
N ALA A 47 -22.38 -5.14 -0.72
CA ALA A 47 -23.69 -4.53 -0.46
C ALA A 47 -24.42 -4.15 -1.77
N VAL A 48 -23.71 -3.55 -2.74
CA VAL A 48 -24.27 -3.19 -4.05
C VAL A 48 -24.66 -4.43 -4.86
N GLN A 49 -23.84 -5.49 -4.83
CA GLN A 49 -24.16 -6.77 -5.45
C GLN A 49 -25.46 -7.38 -4.90
N ARG A 50 -25.69 -7.31 -3.58
CA ARG A 50 -26.94 -7.79 -2.98
C ARG A 50 -28.16 -7.00 -3.47
N MET A 51 -28.03 -5.68 -3.67
CA MET A 51 -29.12 -4.84 -4.20
C MET A 51 -29.41 -5.15 -5.67
N LEU A 52 -28.39 -5.44 -6.48
CA LEU A 52 -28.56 -5.84 -7.87
C LEU A 52 -29.40 -7.11 -8.07
N LEU A 53 -29.37 -8.03 -7.11
CA LEU A 53 -30.16 -9.27 -7.18
C LEU A 53 -31.67 -9.05 -7.06
N VAL A 54 -32.09 -7.93 -6.47
CA VAL A 54 -33.50 -7.61 -6.19
C VAL A 54 -34.06 -6.45 -7.03
N THR A 55 -33.21 -5.75 -7.77
CA THR A 55 -33.57 -4.56 -8.55
C THR A 55 -33.62 -4.86 -10.06
N GLN A 56 -34.66 -4.38 -10.75
CA GLN A 56 -34.81 -4.45 -12.22
C GLN A 56 -35.01 -3.05 -12.85
N GLY A 57 -34.73 -2.91 -14.15
CA GLY A 57 -34.97 -1.67 -14.90
C GLY A 57 -33.88 -0.59 -14.73
N ARG A 58 -34.26 0.70 -14.69
CA ARG A 58 -33.33 1.84 -14.66
C ARG A 58 -32.46 1.92 -13.40
N GLU A 59 -32.94 1.40 -12.27
CA GLU A 59 -32.14 1.36 -11.04
C GLU A 59 -31.01 0.32 -11.12
N HIS A 60 -31.21 -0.76 -11.90
CA HIS A 60 -30.21 -1.80 -12.11
C HIS A 60 -28.98 -1.26 -12.85
N SER A 61 -29.17 -0.46 -13.91
CA SER A 61 -28.06 0.11 -14.68
C SER A 61 -27.22 1.10 -13.87
N GLY A 62 -27.85 1.85 -12.95
CA GLY A 62 -27.14 2.71 -12.00
C GLY A 62 -26.23 1.93 -11.04
N LEU A 63 -26.75 0.82 -10.48
CA LEU A 63 -26.00 -0.04 -9.57
C LEU A 63 -24.84 -0.78 -10.26
N VAL A 64 -25.00 -1.20 -11.52
CA VAL A 64 -23.92 -1.79 -12.32
C VAL A 64 -22.77 -0.78 -12.51
N ARG A 65 -23.09 0.49 -12.78
CA ARG A 65 -22.08 1.54 -12.95
C ARG A 65 -21.36 1.89 -11.64
N GLU A 66 -22.07 1.80 -10.50
CA GLU A 66 -21.43 1.90 -9.18
C GLU A 66 -20.45 0.74 -8.95
N LEU A 67 -20.79 -0.49 -9.32
CA LEU A 67 -19.87 -1.64 -9.22
C LEU A 67 -18.61 -1.48 -10.07
N ASP A 68 -18.73 -1.04 -11.31
CA ASP A 68 -17.58 -0.80 -12.19
C ASP A 68 -16.61 0.22 -11.57
N THR A 69 -17.17 1.28 -10.95
CA THR A 69 -16.36 2.27 -10.22
C THR A 69 -15.68 1.67 -8.99
N LEU A 70 -16.37 0.78 -8.26
CA LEU A 70 -15.80 0.09 -7.10
C LEU A 70 -14.70 -0.90 -7.49
N ASP A 71 -14.83 -1.57 -8.63
CA ASP A 71 -13.83 -2.50 -9.15
C ASP A 71 -12.52 -1.80 -9.49
N VAL A 72 -12.59 -0.68 -10.24
CA VAL A 72 -11.42 0.17 -10.53
C VAL A 72 -10.72 0.61 -9.25
N ARG A 73 -11.48 0.97 -8.21
CA ARG A 73 -10.91 1.34 -6.90
C ARG A 73 -10.20 0.17 -6.23
N MET A 74 -10.75 -1.05 -6.30
CA MET A 74 -10.08 -2.24 -5.76
C MET A 74 -8.74 -2.48 -6.46
N THR A 75 -8.70 -2.39 -7.79
CA THR A 75 -7.47 -2.60 -8.56
C THR A 75 -6.37 -1.59 -8.18
N VAL A 76 -6.74 -0.31 -8.00
CA VAL A 76 -5.79 0.73 -7.60
C VAL A 76 -5.25 0.48 -6.18
N VAL A 77 -6.10 0.16 -5.21
CA VAL A 77 -5.64 -0.16 -3.84
C VAL A 77 -4.76 -1.41 -3.84
N ASN A 78 -5.16 -2.45 -4.57
CA ASN A 78 -4.39 -3.69 -4.65
C ASN A 78 -3.00 -3.47 -5.28
N THR A 79 -2.91 -2.59 -6.29
CA THR A 79 -1.63 -2.19 -6.90
C THR A 79 -0.73 -1.48 -5.88
N ALA A 80 -1.28 -0.59 -5.06
CA ALA A 80 -0.53 0.08 -4.00
C ALA A 80 -0.02 -0.92 -2.93
N ILE A 81 -0.84 -1.89 -2.54
CA ILE A 81 -0.46 -2.97 -1.63
C ILE A 81 0.69 -3.79 -2.21
N PHE A 82 0.59 -4.19 -3.49
CA PHE A 82 1.63 -4.96 -4.16
C PHE A 82 2.96 -4.20 -4.22
N MET A 83 2.95 -2.91 -4.57
CA MET A 83 4.16 -2.09 -4.60
C MET A 83 4.80 -1.92 -3.22
N ALA A 84 3.99 -1.71 -2.17
CA ALA A 84 4.48 -1.64 -0.80
C ALA A 84 5.05 -2.96 -0.30
N ALA A 85 4.40 -4.09 -0.60
CA ALA A 85 4.89 -5.42 -0.26
C ALA A 85 6.20 -5.75 -1.00
N ALA A 86 6.30 -5.41 -2.28
CA ALA A 86 7.52 -5.57 -3.06
C ALA A 86 8.68 -4.71 -2.53
N SER A 87 8.40 -3.47 -2.10
CA SER A 87 9.37 -2.63 -1.40
C SER A 87 9.83 -3.29 -0.09
N GLY A 88 8.90 -3.77 0.73
CA GLY A 88 9.22 -4.48 1.98
C GLY A 88 10.09 -5.72 1.75
N ALA A 89 9.76 -6.54 0.75
CA ALA A 89 10.58 -7.69 0.37
C ALA A 89 11.99 -7.29 -0.08
N THR A 90 12.12 -6.18 -0.82
CA THR A 90 13.42 -5.65 -1.24
C THR A 90 14.24 -5.18 -0.04
N ILE A 91 13.61 -4.54 0.96
CA ILE A 91 14.26 -4.15 2.23
C ILE A 91 14.71 -5.35 3.05
N CYS A 92 13.93 -6.43 3.10
CA CYS A 92 14.39 -7.68 3.70
C CYS A 92 15.68 -8.18 3.01
N GLY A 93 15.77 -8.08 1.68
CA GLY A 93 16.99 -8.36 0.93
C GLY A 93 18.16 -7.46 1.34
N VAL A 94 17.95 -6.15 1.48
CA VAL A 94 18.96 -5.19 1.96
C VAL A 94 19.53 -5.61 3.32
N VAL A 95 18.66 -5.96 4.28
CA VAL A 95 19.09 -6.39 5.61
C VAL A 95 19.92 -7.67 5.53
N ILE A 96 19.48 -8.66 4.74
CA ILE A 96 20.24 -9.90 4.52
C ILE A 96 21.63 -9.60 3.93
N LEU A 97 21.70 -8.72 2.93
CA LEU A 97 22.98 -8.34 2.30
C LEU A 97 23.91 -7.60 3.27
N LEU A 98 23.38 -6.74 4.16
CA LEU A 98 24.20 -6.06 5.17
C LEU A 98 24.89 -7.07 6.10
N PHE A 99 24.15 -8.07 6.58
CA PHE A 99 24.73 -9.13 7.42
C PHE A 99 25.65 -10.06 6.64
N ALA A 100 25.34 -10.36 5.38
CA ALA A 100 26.21 -11.18 4.53
C ALA A 100 27.53 -10.46 4.22
N ALA A 101 27.49 -9.15 3.97
CA ALA A 101 28.68 -8.32 3.73
C ALA A 101 29.66 -8.38 4.91
N GLU A 102 29.13 -8.24 6.13
CA GLU A 102 29.91 -8.33 7.36
C GLU A 102 30.45 -9.75 7.59
N LEU A 103 29.65 -10.80 7.33
CA LEU A 103 30.05 -12.18 7.58
C LEU A 103 31.16 -12.68 6.63
N PHE A 104 31.12 -12.26 5.37
CA PHE A 104 32.08 -12.67 4.35
C PHE A 104 33.23 -11.68 4.13
N ASP A 105 33.28 -10.57 4.88
CA ASP A 105 34.27 -9.49 4.76
C ASP A 105 34.35 -8.93 3.32
N VAL A 106 33.20 -8.84 2.64
CA VAL A 106 33.08 -8.40 1.25
C VAL A 106 32.46 -7.02 1.16
N HIS A 107 33.02 -6.18 0.27
CA HIS A 107 32.51 -4.83 0.02
C HIS A 107 31.25 -4.86 -0.85
N MET A 108 30.08 -5.09 -0.24
CA MET A 108 28.76 -5.10 -0.90
C MET A 108 28.04 -3.73 -0.91
N GLY A 109 28.76 -2.63 -0.72
CA GLY A 109 28.14 -1.29 -0.61
C GLY A 109 27.27 -0.90 -1.80
N THR A 110 27.74 -1.14 -3.03
CA THR A 110 27.02 -0.81 -4.27
C THR A 110 25.69 -1.59 -4.43
N PRO A 111 25.65 -2.93 -4.34
CA PRO A 111 24.38 -3.66 -4.47
C PRO A 111 23.39 -3.31 -3.35
N ILE A 112 23.86 -3.10 -2.12
CA ILE A 112 23.03 -2.66 -0.99
C ILE A 112 22.35 -1.32 -1.31
N ALA A 113 23.14 -0.34 -1.78
CA ALA A 113 22.62 0.97 -2.15
C ALA A 113 21.59 0.88 -3.30
N LEU A 114 21.85 0.07 -4.33
CA LEU A 114 20.94 -0.14 -5.45
C LEU A 114 19.61 -0.76 -5.02
N LEU A 115 19.64 -1.80 -4.19
CA LEU A 115 18.42 -2.43 -3.65
C LEU A 115 17.64 -1.45 -2.77
N PHE A 116 18.33 -0.67 -1.95
CA PHE A 116 17.67 0.32 -1.10
C PHE A 116 16.97 1.41 -1.93
N MET A 117 17.62 1.92 -2.98
CA MET A 117 17.00 2.86 -3.92
C MET A 117 15.80 2.25 -4.64
N LEU A 118 15.92 0.99 -5.09
CA LEU A 118 14.79 0.28 -5.71
C LEU A 118 13.60 0.16 -4.74
N ALA A 119 13.84 -0.17 -3.47
CA ALA A 119 12.81 -0.22 -2.45
C ALA A 119 12.13 1.15 -2.23
N MET A 120 12.89 2.24 -2.23
CA MET A 120 12.37 3.60 -2.15
C MET A 120 11.48 3.96 -3.35
N ILE A 121 11.89 3.58 -4.56
CA ILE A 121 11.12 3.83 -5.79
C ILE A 121 9.81 3.05 -5.77
N LEU A 122 9.86 1.76 -5.40
CA LEU A 122 8.67 0.91 -5.25
C LEU A 122 7.70 1.50 -4.21
N LEU A 123 8.21 1.90 -3.05
CA LEU A 123 7.38 2.50 -1.99
C LEU A 123 6.76 3.82 -2.43
N SER A 124 7.54 4.66 -3.11
CA SER A 124 7.05 5.94 -3.67
C SER A 124 5.96 5.71 -4.72
N GLY A 125 6.10 4.70 -5.58
CA GLY A 125 5.05 4.26 -6.50
C GLY A 125 3.78 3.78 -5.78
N GLY A 126 3.94 3.05 -4.67
CA GLY A 126 2.85 2.64 -3.80
C GLY A 126 2.09 3.84 -3.21
N PHE A 127 2.82 4.83 -2.68
CA PHE A 127 2.22 6.08 -2.18
C PHE A 127 1.53 6.88 -3.29
N ALA A 128 2.15 7.03 -4.45
CA ALA A 128 1.53 7.73 -5.58
C ALA A 128 0.22 7.07 -6.01
N THR A 129 0.19 5.74 -6.07
CA THR A 129 -1.02 4.96 -6.40
C THR A 129 -2.10 5.14 -5.34
N PHE A 130 -1.71 5.12 -4.06
CA PHE A 130 -2.62 5.36 -2.94
C PHE A 130 -3.21 6.78 -2.94
N ILE A 131 -2.40 7.81 -3.24
CA ILE A 131 -2.86 9.20 -3.40
C ILE A 131 -3.90 9.28 -4.53
N ARG A 132 -3.65 8.64 -5.68
CA ARG A 132 -4.62 8.62 -6.79
C ARG A 132 -5.96 8.03 -6.36
N GLU A 133 -5.95 6.99 -5.54
CA GLU A 133 -7.19 6.44 -5.01
C GLU A 133 -7.91 7.43 -4.10
N ILE A 134 -7.20 8.14 -3.20
CA ILE A 134 -7.82 9.12 -2.29
C ILE A 134 -8.55 10.20 -3.09
N HIS A 135 -7.93 10.68 -4.17
CA HIS A 135 -8.58 11.63 -5.07
C HIS A 135 -9.83 11.07 -5.73
N LEU A 136 -9.80 9.80 -6.15
CA LEU A 136 -10.95 9.13 -6.75
C LEU A 136 -12.10 8.98 -5.75
N ALA A 137 -11.79 8.60 -4.51
CA ALA A 137 -12.75 8.46 -3.42
C ALA A 137 -13.39 9.80 -3.03
N SER A 138 -12.61 10.88 -3.01
CA SER A 138 -13.08 12.23 -2.65
C SER A 138 -14.05 12.79 -3.68
N ARG A 139 -13.81 12.56 -4.98
CA ARG A 139 -14.72 13.01 -6.05
C ARG A 139 -16.12 12.40 -5.94
N THR A 140 -16.24 11.14 -5.53
CA THR A 140 -17.54 10.48 -5.35
C THR A 140 -18.37 11.10 -4.21
N LEU A 141 -17.72 11.64 -3.17
CA LEU A 141 -18.43 12.28 -2.05
C LEU A 141 -18.95 13.68 -2.41
N HIS A 142 -18.24 14.43 -3.26
CA HIS A 142 -18.67 15.78 -3.66
C HIS A 142 -19.98 15.74 -4.48
N ILE A 143 -20.12 14.74 -5.36
CA ILE A 143 -21.30 14.59 -6.22
C ILE A 143 -22.57 14.30 -5.40
N ARG A 144 -22.46 13.59 -4.26
CA ARG A 144 -23.64 13.31 -3.40
C ARG A 144 -24.24 14.57 -2.78
N ASN A 145 -23.44 15.60 -2.49
CA ASN A 145 -23.95 16.86 -1.93
C ASN A 145 -24.73 17.68 -2.96
N GLU A 146 -24.40 17.61 -4.25
CA GLU A 146 -25.14 18.31 -5.31
C GLU A 146 -26.53 17.70 -5.54
N VAL A 147 -26.65 16.37 -5.42
CA VAL A 147 -27.93 15.64 -5.53
C VAL A 147 -28.84 15.90 -4.32
N LEU A 148 -28.29 16.09 -3.12
CA LEU A 148 -29.05 16.48 -1.92
C LEU A 148 -29.58 17.93 -2.00
N GLY A 149 -28.93 18.80 -2.77
CA GLY A 149 -29.40 20.18 -2.98
C GLY A 149 -30.62 20.32 -3.91
N HIS A 150 -30.85 19.34 -4.80
CA HIS A 150 -31.94 19.39 -5.78
C HIS A 150 -33.20 18.60 -5.36
N GLY A 151 -33.09 17.68 -4.40
CA GLY A 151 -34.26 16.97 -3.84
C GLY A 151 -35.03 17.73 -2.76
N ALA A 152 -34.54 18.88 -2.29
CA ALA A 152 -35.19 19.73 -1.30
C ALA A 152 -36.02 20.89 -1.93
N ARG A 153 -36.17 20.89 -3.27
CA ARG A 153 -36.91 21.90 -4.02
C ARG A 153 -37.80 21.26 -5.08
N GLU A 154 -38.74 20.44 -4.66
CA GLU A 154 -39.96 20.21 -5.43
C GLU A 154 -41.16 20.49 -4.50
N PRO A 155 -41.97 21.53 -4.79
CA PRO A 155 -43.16 21.90 -4.01
C PRO A 155 -44.34 20.96 -4.24
#